data_AF-A0A8H7AJ08-F1
#
_entry.id   AF-A0A8H7AJ08-F1
#
_cell.length_a   1.000
_cell.length_b   1.000
_cell.length_c   1.000
_cell.angle_alpha   90.00
_cell.angle_beta   90.00
_cell.angle_gamma   90.00
#
_symmetry.space_group_name_H-M   'P 1'
#
loop_
_entity.id
_entity.type
_entity.pdbx_description
1 polymer ?
#
loop_
_entity_poly.entity_id
_entity_poly.type
_entity_poly.pdbx_seq_one_letter_code
_entity_poly.pdbx_strand_id
1 'polypeptide(L)' 'MNIAMMQMKRPVDYTEIDVMAKGQENWKHLYEFDTPVLHVQRVSYTYSKPDIVSEAKKLMHRFSAEEVERLVREAEEGII' A
#
# COMPACT_ATOMS: atom_id res chain seq x y z
N MET A 1 -11.35 -1.15 -9.77
CA MET A 1 -10.16 -1.98 -10.03
C MET A 1 -10.18 -3.14 -9.05
N ASN A 2 -10.08 -4.39 -9.51
CA ASN A 2 -10.25 -5.57 -8.64
C ASN A 2 -8.88 -6.09 -8.17
N ILE A 3 -8.46 -5.72 -6.96
CA ILE A 3 -7.16 -6.11 -6.39
C ILE A 3 -6.99 -7.64 -6.29
N ALA A 4 -8.12 -8.37 -6.22
CA ALA A 4 -8.15 -9.84 -6.26
C ALA A 4 -7.45 -10.45 -7.49
N MET A 5 -7.43 -9.75 -8.64
CA MET A 5 -6.75 -10.26 -9.84
C MET A 5 -5.21 -10.21 -9.72
N MET A 6 -4.66 -9.34 -8.87
CA MET A 6 -3.22 -9.27 -8.63
C MET A 6 -2.72 -10.42 -7.76
N GLN A 7 -3.51 -10.84 -6.77
CA GLN A 7 -3.19 -12.00 -5.91
C GLN A 7 -3.07 -13.31 -6.70
N MET A 8 -3.75 -13.43 -7.84
CA MET A 8 -3.64 -14.60 -8.71
C MET A 8 -2.30 -14.69 -9.47
N LYS A 9 -1.59 -13.57 -9.66
CA LYS A 9 -0.33 -13.55 -10.42
C LYS A 9 0.90 -13.73 -9.53
N ARG A 10 0.88 -13.31 -8.26
CA ARG A 10 2.04 -13.32 -7.34
C ARG A 10 1.57 -13.36 -5.87
N PRO A 11 2.34 -13.95 -4.94
CA PRO A 11 2.05 -13.87 -3.51
C PRO A 11 2.27 -12.43 -3.03
N VAL A 12 1.18 -11.66 -2.96
CA VAL A 12 1.16 -10.31 -2.42
C VAL A 12 0.22 -10.32 -1.21
N ASP A 13 0.73 -9.96 -0.05
CA ASP A 13 -0.09 -9.67 1.11
C ASP A 13 -0.87 -8.38 0.84
N TYR A 14 -2.19 -8.48 0.88
CA TYR A 14 -3.09 -7.36 0.65
C TYR A 14 -3.92 -7.10 1.89
N THR A 15 -3.97 -5.85 2.33
CA THR A 15 -4.78 -5.41 3.48
C THR A 15 -5.48 -4.12 3.12
N GLU A 16 -6.79 -4.06 3.36
CA GLU A 16 -7.59 -2.84 3.27
C GLU A 16 -7.80 -2.26 4.66
N ILE A 17 -7.52 -0.97 4.81
CA ILE A 17 -7.70 -0.24 6.06
C ILE A 17 -8.75 0.84 5.82
N ASP A 18 -9.86 0.76 6.56
CA ASP A 18 -10.80 1.87 6.67
C ASP A 18 -10.21 2.91 7.63
N VAL A 19 -9.68 4.00 7.07
CA VAL A 19 -9.06 5.08 7.83
C VAL A 19 -10.04 5.80 8.76
N MET A 20 -11.36 5.68 8.54
CA MET A 20 -12.38 6.29 9.37
C MET A 20 -12.84 5.36 10.51
N ALA A 21 -12.39 4.11 10.52
CA ALA A 21 -12.74 3.15 11.57
C ALA A 21 -12.13 3.51 12.93
N LYS A 22 -12.81 3.12 14.01
CA LYS A 22 -12.33 3.32 15.38
C LYS A 22 -11.01 2.57 15.59
N GLY A 23 -10.02 3.24 16.17
CA GLY A 23 -8.68 2.68 16.43
C GLY A 23 -7.66 2.96 15.32
N GLN A 24 -8.06 3.58 14.20
CA GLN A 24 -7.16 3.98 13.11
C GLN A 24 -6.75 5.45 13.18
N GLU A 25 -6.65 6.04 14.39
CA GLU A 25 -6.40 7.49 14.56
C GLU A 25 -5.12 7.96 13.85
N ASN A 26 -4.08 7.11 13.80
CA ASN A 26 -2.85 7.38 13.06
C ASN A 26 -3.10 7.55 11.56
N TRP A 27 -3.85 6.62 10.94
CA TRP A 27 -4.16 6.67 9.51
C TRP A 27 -5.20 7.73 9.18
N LYS A 28 -6.17 7.93 10.07
CA LYS A 28 -7.16 8.99 9.97
C LYS A 28 -6.47 10.34 9.90
N HIS A 29 -5.57 10.64 10.83
CA HIS A 29 -4.86 11.92 10.85
C HIS A 29 -4.06 12.18 9.57
N LEU A 30 -3.54 11.14 8.93
CA LEU A 30 -2.75 11.25 7.70
C LEU A 30 -3.58 11.33 6.42
N TYR A 31 -4.74 10.68 6.38
CA TYR A 31 -5.46 10.42 5.12
C TYR A 31 -6.96 10.71 5.17
N GLU A 32 -7.51 11.27 6.24
CA GLU A 32 -8.96 11.57 6.34
C GLU A 32 -9.49 12.45 5.19
N PHE A 33 -8.63 13.25 4.57
CA PHE A 33 -8.97 14.12 3.43
C PHE A 33 -8.45 13.61 2.08
N ASP A 34 -7.57 12.61 2.08
CA ASP A 34 -6.80 12.20 0.89
C ASP A 34 -7.00 10.72 0.53
N THR A 35 -8.22 10.19 0.68
CA THR A 35 -8.56 8.82 0.25
C THR A 35 -9.11 8.78 -1.19
N PRO A 36 -8.84 7.73 -1.99
CA PRO A 36 -8.09 6.51 -1.66
C PRO A 36 -6.56 6.65 -1.83
N VAL A 37 -5.83 5.94 -0.95
CA VAL A 37 -4.37 5.79 -0.96
C VAL A 37 -4.00 4.32 -1.08
N LEU A 38 -2.99 4.00 -1.91
CA LEU A 38 -2.37 2.68 -1.93
C LEU A 38 -0.92 2.76 -1.45
N HIS A 39 -0.58 1.99 -0.43
CA HIS A 39 0.80 1.76 0.00
C HIS A 39 1.29 0.42 -0.55
N VAL A 40 2.51 0.41 -1.10
CA VAL A 40 3.21 -0.80 -1.52
C VAL A 40 4.59 -0.80 -0.89
N GLN A 41 4.90 -1.85 -0.14
CA GLN A 41 6.20 -2.05 0.48
C GLN A 41 6.68 -3.48 0.25
N ARG A 42 8.00 -3.65 0.13
CA ARG A 42 8.61 -4.97 0.15
C ARG A 42 8.67 -5.45 1.60
N VAL A 43 8.11 -6.63 1.88
CA VAL A 43 8.25 -7.26 3.19
C VAL A 43 9.64 -7.90 3.27
N SER A 44 10.64 -7.15 3.71
CA SER A 44 11.88 -7.70 4.26
C SER A 44 11.63 -8.05 5.72
N TYR A 45 11.93 -9.29 6.13
CA TYR A 45 11.73 -9.85 7.48
C TYR A 45 12.46 -9.12 8.63
N THR A 46 12.97 -7.92 8.40
CA THR A 46 13.58 -7.06 9.41
C THR A 46 12.54 -6.08 9.93
N TYR A 47 11.76 -6.50 10.93
CA TYR A 47 11.23 -5.71 12.05
C TYR A 47 10.63 -4.30 11.83
N SER A 48 10.41 -3.85 10.60
CA SER A 48 9.76 -2.56 10.33
C SER A 48 8.27 -2.75 10.50
N LYS A 49 7.78 -2.29 11.66
CA LYS A 49 6.36 -2.16 11.95
C LYS A 49 5.66 -1.51 10.73
N PRO A 50 4.45 -1.97 10.36
CA PRO A 50 3.68 -1.40 9.24
C PRO A 50 3.39 0.11 9.40
N ASP A 51 3.66 0.69 10.57
CA ASP A 51 3.62 2.14 10.85
C ASP A 51 4.76 2.97 10.22
N ILE A 52 5.81 2.36 9.66
CA ILE A 52 6.90 3.12 9.02
C ILE A 52 6.49 3.43 7.57
N VAL A 53 5.60 4.41 7.43
CA VAL A 53 5.15 5.00 6.15
C VAL A 53 6.32 5.55 5.32
N SER A 54 7.52 5.70 5.89
CA SER A 54 8.68 6.31 5.23
C SER A 54 9.36 5.43 4.18
N GLU A 55 9.23 4.10 4.23
CA GLU A 55 9.84 3.18 3.24
C GLU A 55 8.84 2.64 2.21
N ALA A 56 7.54 2.84 2.45
CA ALA A 56 6.50 2.43 1.53
C ALA A 56 6.36 3.44 0.39
N LYS A 57 6.39 2.98 -0.86
CA LYS A 57 5.96 3.83 -1.97
C LYS A 57 4.44 3.94 -1.93
N LYS A 58 3.93 5.13 -2.24
CA LYS A 58 2.52 5.47 -2.12
C LYS A 58 1.97 6.03 -3.42
N LEU A 59 0.79 5.56 -3.83
CA LEU A 59 -0.02 6.19 -4.87
C LEU A 59 -1.17 6.94 -4.18
N MET A 60 -1.21 8.24 -4.40
CA MET A 60 -2.29 9.11 -3.92
C MET A 60 -3.27 9.31 -5.08
N HIS A 61 -4.57 9.23 -4.79
CA HIS A 61 -5.67 9.69 -5.65
C HIS A 61 -5.66 9.16 -7.09
N ARG A 62 -6.63 8.29 -7.42
CA ARG A 62 -6.86 7.75 -8.77
C ARG A 62 -5.60 7.11 -9.38
N PHE A 63 -5.30 5.89 -8.95
CA PHE A 63 -4.28 5.04 -9.57
C PHE A 63 -4.89 4.09 -10.60
N SER A 64 -4.17 3.86 -11.69
CA SER A 64 -4.48 2.88 -12.73
C SER A 64 -3.84 1.51 -12.43
N ALA A 65 -4.32 0.46 -13.11
CA ALA A 65 -3.78 -0.90 -12.94
C ALA A 65 -2.29 -0.97 -13.28
N GLU A 66 -1.88 -0.25 -14.32
CA GLU A 66 -0.51 -0.18 -14.79
C GLU A 66 0.41 0.48 -13.77
N GLU A 67 -0.07 1.54 -13.09
CA GLU A 67 0.70 2.20 -12.03
C GLU A 67 0.89 1.32 -10.81
N VAL A 68 -0.14 0.56 -10.43
CA VAL A 68 -0.04 -0.39 -9.32
C VAL A 68 0.91 -1.53 -9.68
N GLU A 69 0.79 -2.12 -10.89
CA GLU A 69 1.70 -3.18 -11.34
C GLU A 69 3.15 -2.69 -11.42
N ARG A 70 3.37 -1.44 -11.86
CA ARG A 70 4.70 -0.82 -11.87
C ARG A 70 5.24 -0.67 -10.46
N LEU A 71 4.43 -0.15 -9.53
CA LEU A 71 4.87 0.09 -8.16
C LEU A 71 5.23 -1.20 -7.42
N VAL A 72 4.43 -2.25 -7.61
CA VAL A 72 4.70 -3.59 -7.07
C VAL A 72 6.03 -4.12 -7.62
N ARG A 73 6.27 -3.98 -8.93
CA ARG A 73 7.53 -4.40 -9.53
C ARG A 73 8.73 -3.62 -8.97
N GLU A 74 8.62 -2.29 -8.87
CA GLU A 74 9.69 -1.45 -8.30
C GLU A 74 10.02 -1.87 -6.85
N ALA A 75 9.00 -2.18 -6.05
CA ALA A 75 9.19 -2.68 -4.68
C ALA A 75 9.85 -4.07 -4.65
N GLU A 76 9.48 -4.99 -5.56
CA GLU A 76 10.12 -6.31 -5.69
C GLU A 76 11.59 -6.22 -6.11
N GLU A 77 11.90 -5.40 -7.11
CA GLU A 77 13.26 -5.23 -7.66
C GLU A 77 14.22 -4.52 -6.69
N GLY A 78 13.71 -3.98 -5.57
CA GLY A 78 14.53 -3.28 -4.59
C GLY A 78 15.01 -1.91 -5.07
N ILE A 79 14.29 -1.31 -6.03
CA ILE A 79 14.47 0.09 -6.42
C ILE A 79 13.70 0.95 -5.41
N ILE A 80 14.20 0.94 -4.17
CA ILE A 80 13.73 1.69 -3.01
C ILE A 80 14.91 2.39 -2.35
#